data_AF-A0A957MYC5-F1
#
_entry.id   AF-A0A957MYC5-F1
#
_cell.length_a   1.000
_cell.length_b   1.000
_cell.length_c   1.000
_cell.angle_alpha   90.00
_cell.angle_beta   90.00
_cell.angle_gamma   90.00
#
_symmetry.space_group_name_H-M   'P 1'
#
loop_
_entity.id
_entity.type
_entity.pdbx_description
1 polymer ?
#
loop_
_entity_poly.entity_id
_entity_poly.type
_entity_poly.pdbx_seq_one_letter_code
_entity_poly.pdbx_strand_id
1 'polypeptide(L)'
;MTKALLPLLVLGAVMLVPLPATAAPLSPDFTTQIRTYEQTETGSTPSTGQRPQRTPAQPAVQQSAQVTTTQALTATAPLTNTTILTPATVLTATTALTATGAAGQLLPEPAATADATALDEEYSGILEGTILANRTDAQVRFFVEGQTYEIAPLRALSLELPRETAVLNLFNCEASKSDADAGCFWDPYLLTRDGFYEVIIGQELGDEISLALQEAGAPPSNQIWIQNRTGERESVIVNNEVFEVAPSSVQEIAVNPEVPVIVQLRSCIVAGTQSICEWAPQGVEAGYYYGLVRNDSAGPNGTQLTGLGLQGVIASSGETIKPPPQALCRLRVPTLNVRSGPGLEYEIV
;
A
#
# COMPACT_ATOMS: atom_id res chain seq x y z
N MET A 1 41.93 63.81 -0.95
CA MET A 1 41.25 63.17 -2.09
C MET A 1 39.80 62.94 -1.71
N THR A 2 38.93 63.47 -2.55
CA THR A 2 37.49 63.68 -2.40
C THR A 2 36.70 62.43 -2.78
N LYS A 3 35.68 62.06 -1.99
CA LYS A 3 34.46 61.25 -2.29
C LYS A 3 33.79 60.93 -0.94
N ALA A 4 32.76 61.60 -0.41
CA ALA A 4 31.48 62.12 -0.90
C ALA A 4 30.36 61.07 -1.09
N LEU A 5 29.28 61.25 -0.28
CA LEU A 5 27.85 60.95 -0.53
C LEU A 5 27.43 59.47 -0.34
N LEU A 6 26.26 59.07 0.19
CA LEU A 6 24.99 59.68 0.64
C LEU A 6 24.21 58.58 1.43
N PRO A 7 23.22 58.90 2.30
CA PRO A 7 22.35 57.91 2.92
C PRO A 7 21.06 57.68 2.09
N LEU A 8 20.51 56.46 2.10
CA LEU A 8 19.24 56.14 1.44
C LEU A 8 18.17 55.70 2.45
N LEU A 9 17.03 56.38 2.36
CA LEU A 9 15.76 56.13 3.01
C LEU A 9 15.24 54.69 2.79
N VAL A 10 14.60 54.14 3.83
CA VAL A 10 13.65 53.03 3.69
C VAL A 10 12.27 53.54 4.11
N LEU A 11 11.36 53.57 3.14
CA LEU A 11 9.94 53.91 3.31
C LEU A 11 9.20 52.69 3.87
N GLY A 12 8.52 52.86 4.99
CA GLY A 12 7.59 51.88 5.55
C GLY A 12 6.25 51.90 4.83
N ALA A 13 5.76 50.74 4.43
CA ALA A 13 4.39 50.52 3.99
C ALA A 13 3.71 49.58 4.99
N VAL A 14 2.78 50.12 5.78
CA VAL A 14 1.88 49.37 6.66
C VAL A 14 0.57 49.21 5.91
N MET A 15 0.27 47.99 5.45
CA MET A 15 -1.05 47.62 4.92
C MET A 15 -1.85 46.92 6.02
N LEU A 16 -2.97 47.53 6.40
CA LEU A 16 -4.02 46.94 7.24
C LEU A 16 -4.76 45.86 6.46
N VAL A 17 -5.00 44.70 7.09
CA VAL A 17 -5.93 43.67 6.61
C VAL A 17 -7.04 43.47 7.66
N PRO A 18 -8.33 43.41 7.27
CA PRO A 18 -9.44 43.22 8.20
C PRO A 18 -9.67 41.73 8.54
N LEU A 19 -10.08 41.46 9.78
CA LEU A 19 -10.53 40.14 10.24
C LEU A 19 -11.89 39.75 9.61
N PRO A 20 -12.12 38.47 9.26
CA PRO A 20 -13.45 37.97 8.98
C PRO A 20 -14.19 37.53 10.25
N ALA A 21 -15.50 37.70 10.20
CA ALA A 21 -16.48 37.45 11.24
C ALA A 21 -16.70 35.95 11.52
N THR A 22 -16.89 35.63 12.79
CA THR A 22 -17.30 34.33 13.34
C THR A 22 -18.77 34.05 12.99
N ALA A 23 -19.03 32.95 12.29
CA ALA A 23 -20.36 32.37 12.12
C ALA A 23 -20.47 31.12 13.02
N ALA A 24 -21.48 31.12 13.91
CA ALA A 24 -21.83 29.99 14.76
C ALA A 24 -22.64 28.94 13.97
N PRO A 25 -22.40 27.63 14.16
CA PRO A 25 -23.32 26.61 13.70
C PRO A 25 -24.37 26.25 14.76
N LEU A 26 -25.61 26.21 14.29
CA LEU A 26 -26.80 25.66 14.95
C LEU A 26 -26.70 24.14 15.06
N SER A 27 -26.94 23.59 16.25
CA SER A 27 -27.17 22.16 16.48
C SER A 27 -28.61 21.77 16.14
N PRO A 28 -28.83 20.59 15.53
CA PRO A 28 -30.09 19.88 15.68
C PRO A 28 -29.92 18.62 16.53
N ASP A 29 -30.81 18.51 17.52
CA ASP A 29 -31.06 17.36 18.38
C ASP A 29 -31.35 16.08 17.58
N PHE A 30 -30.71 14.97 17.96
CA PHE A 30 -31.14 13.63 17.59
C PHE A 30 -31.32 12.79 18.85
N THR A 31 -32.58 12.59 19.23
CA THR A 31 -33.05 11.58 20.18
C THR A 31 -32.87 10.18 19.62
N THR A 32 -32.04 9.35 20.27
CA THR A 32 -31.98 7.90 20.06
C THR A 32 -32.64 7.16 21.23
N GLN A 33 -33.65 6.36 20.87
CA GLN A 33 -34.47 5.54 21.75
C GLN A 33 -33.76 4.19 21.95
N ILE A 34 -33.41 3.86 23.19
CA ILE A 34 -32.86 2.55 23.57
C ILE A 34 -34.02 1.57 23.72
N ARG A 35 -34.01 0.47 22.95
CA ARG A 35 -34.93 -0.66 23.13
C ARG A 35 -34.14 -1.89 23.57
N THR A 36 -34.36 -2.25 24.82
CA THR A 36 -33.91 -3.46 25.52
C THR A 36 -34.51 -4.71 24.85
N TYR A 37 -33.69 -5.75 24.63
CA TYR A 37 -34.17 -7.11 24.37
C TYR A 37 -33.82 -7.99 25.57
N GLU A 38 -34.88 -8.55 26.16
CA GLU A 38 -34.83 -9.55 27.21
C GLU A 38 -34.31 -10.90 26.69
N GLN A 39 -33.52 -11.52 27.54
CA GLN A 39 -32.98 -12.87 27.44
C GLN A 39 -33.89 -13.80 28.26
N THR A 40 -34.41 -14.86 27.65
CA THR A 40 -35.02 -15.98 28.38
C THR A 40 -34.60 -17.31 27.74
N GLU A 41 -34.10 -18.18 28.60
CA GLU A 41 -33.56 -19.52 28.38
C GLU A 41 -34.59 -20.61 28.01
N THR A 42 -34.06 -21.85 27.94
CA THR A 42 -34.65 -23.20 27.92
C THR A 42 -34.92 -23.75 26.51
N GLY A 43 -34.36 -24.88 26.05
CA GLY A 43 -33.73 -26.02 26.72
C GLY A 43 -34.59 -27.27 26.56
N SER A 44 -34.28 -28.14 25.58
CA SER A 44 -34.63 -29.59 25.58
C SER A 44 -34.22 -30.31 24.28
N THR A 45 -33.31 -31.27 24.39
CA THR A 45 -33.28 -32.55 23.64
C THR A 45 -33.94 -33.63 24.52
N PRO A 46 -34.28 -34.88 24.07
CA PRO A 46 -33.85 -35.62 22.86
C PRO A 46 -34.98 -36.46 22.17
N SER A 47 -34.68 -37.16 21.06
CA SER A 47 -35.12 -38.55 20.78
C SER A 47 -35.07 -38.94 19.28
N THR A 48 -34.20 -39.91 18.98
CA THR A 48 -34.42 -41.17 18.23
C THR A 48 -35.18 -41.18 16.88
N GLY A 49 -34.52 -41.72 15.84
CA GLY A 49 -35.24 -42.54 14.83
C GLY A 49 -34.71 -42.53 13.39
N GLN A 50 -34.23 -43.71 12.96
CA GLN A 50 -34.35 -44.29 11.61
C GLN A 50 -33.34 -43.98 10.48
N ARG A 51 -32.58 -45.04 10.19
CA ARG A 51 -31.92 -45.46 8.93
C ARG A 51 -32.92 -45.55 7.75
N PRO A 52 -32.51 -45.35 6.49
CA PRO A 52 -32.17 -46.52 5.64
C PRO A 52 -30.94 -46.31 4.71
N GLN A 53 -30.37 -47.45 4.29
CA GLN A 53 -29.29 -47.62 3.28
C GLN A 53 -29.61 -47.04 1.89
N ARG A 54 -28.57 -46.56 1.18
CA ARG A 54 -28.25 -46.96 -0.21
C ARG A 54 -26.83 -46.54 -0.63
N THR A 55 -26.11 -47.49 -1.23
CA THR A 55 -24.88 -47.34 -2.03
C THR A 55 -25.26 -47.50 -3.52
N PRO A 56 -24.32 -47.42 -4.48
CA PRO A 56 -23.60 -46.28 -5.08
C PRO A 56 -24.11 -45.93 -6.49
N ALA A 57 -23.76 -44.75 -7.03
CA ALA A 57 -23.70 -44.54 -8.48
C ALA A 57 -22.73 -43.41 -8.83
N GLN A 58 -21.61 -43.80 -9.44
CA GLN A 58 -20.63 -42.97 -10.13
C GLN A 58 -21.09 -42.79 -11.58
N PRO A 59 -20.89 -41.61 -12.19
CA PRO A 59 -20.56 -41.59 -13.61
C PRO A 59 -19.19 -40.96 -13.92
N ALA A 60 -18.69 -41.44 -15.06
CA ALA A 60 -17.39 -41.25 -15.65
C ALA A 60 -16.96 -39.80 -15.93
N VAL A 61 -15.65 -39.60 -15.79
CA VAL A 61 -14.86 -38.52 -16.38
C VAL A 61 -15.03 -38.54 -17.90
N GLN A 62 -15.50 -37.43 -18.49
CA GLN A 62 -15.42 -37.19 -19.93
C GLN A 62 -14.19 -36.33 -20.24
N GLN A 63 -13.37 -36.88 -21.13
CA GLN A 63 -12.09 -36.39 -21.61
C GLN A 63 -12.34 -35.30 -22.66
N SER A 64 -11.89 -34.06 -22.42
CA SER A 64 -11.98 -32.97 -23.38
C SER A 64 -10.95 -33.15 -24.50
N ALA A 65 -11.41 -33.13 -25.75
CA ALA A 65 -10.55 -33.13 -26.93
C ALA A 65 -9.90 -31.75 -27.13
N GLN A 66 -8.57 -31.70 -27.27
CA GLN A 66 -7.85 -30.50 -27.70
C GLN A 66 -7.92 -30.37 -29.24
N VAL A 67 -8.40 -29.21 -29.71
CA VAL A 67 -8.36 -28.82 -31.13
C VAL A 67 -7.19 -27.86 -31.32
N THR A 68 -6.16 -28.30 -32.02
CA THR A 68 -4.99 -27.46 -32.37
C THR A 68 -5.26 -26.77 -33.72
N THR A 69 -5.32 -25.44 -33.74
CA THR A 69 -5.29 -24.64 -34.97
C THR A 69 -3.92 -23.98 -35.09
N THR A 70 -3.18 -24.35 -36.13
CA THR A 70 -1.88 -23.76 -36.47
C THR A 70 -2.12 -22.62 -37.46
N GLN A 71 -1.83 -21.38 -37.07
CA GLN A 71 -1.81 -20.23 -37.98
C GLN A 71 -0.36 -19.73 -38.09
N ALA A 72 0.17 -19.68 -39.32
CA ALA A 72 1.53 -19.21 -39.58
C ALA A 72 1.51 -17.67 -39.74
N LEU A 73 2.19 -16.97 -38.84
CA LEU A 73 2.49 -15.54 -38.97
C LEU A 73 3.86 -15.37 -39.63
N THR A 74 3.85 -14.87 -40.87
CA THR A 74 5.06 -14.43 -41.57
C THR A 74 5.25 -12.94 -41.30
N ALA A 75 6.24 -12.60 -40.46
CA ALA A 75 6.69 -11.22 -40.29
C ALA A 75 8.04 -11.05 -41.01
N THR A 76 8.02 -10.32 -42.12
CA THR A 76 9.23 -9.90 -42.84
C THR A 76 9.45 -8.42 -42.54
N ALA A 77 10.51 -8.09 -41.80
CA ALA A 77 10.98 -6.72 -41.65
C ALA A 77 12.49 -6.69 -42.00
N PRO A 78 12.93 -5.85 -42.95
CA PRO A 78 14.35 -5.68 -43.24
C PRO A 78 15.00 -4.74 -42.22
N LEU A 79 16.03 -5.22 -41.51
CA LEU A 79 16.97 -4.38 -40.78
C LEU A 79 17.93 -3.71 -41.78
N THR A 80 18.03 -2.39 -41.72
CA THR A 80 19.08 -1.61 -42.38
C THR A 80 20.09 -1.20 -41.31
N ASN A 81 21.17 -1.97 -41.15
CA ASN A 81 22.32 -1.57 -40.33
C ASN A 81 23.50 -1.25 -41.27
N THR A 82 23.99 0.00 -41.21
CA THR A 82 25.27 0.38 -41.80
C THR A 82 26.37 0.24 -40.75
N THR A 83 27.37 -0.53 -41.14
CA THR A 83 28.54 -1.02 -40.41
C THR A 83 29.58 0.07 -40.11
N ILE A 84 30.26 -0.01 -38.97
CA ILE A 84 31.73 0.18 -38.89
C ILE A 84 32.31 -0.87 -37.91
N LEU A 85 33.32 -1.62 -38.38
CA LEU A 85 34.02 -2.71 -37.70
C LEU A 85 35.13 -2.22 -36.75
N THR A 86 35.35 -2.96 -35.64
CA THR A 86 36.68 -3.33 -35.12
C THR A 86 36.62 -4.72 -34.45
N PRO A 87 37.61 -5.62 -34.64
CA PRO A 87 37.50 -7.03 -34.22
C PRO A 87 38.32 -7.40 -32.96
N ALA A 88 37.75 -8.29 -32.13
CA ALA A 88 38.38 -9.23 -31.17
C ALA A 88 37.24 -9.69 -30.23
N THR A 89 36.99 -10.95 -29.86
CA THR A 89 37.74 -12.20 -29.82
C THR A 89 36.70 -13.32 -29.76
N VAL A 90 36.99 -14.47 -30.37
CA VAL A 90 36.10 -15.63 -30.48
C VAL A 90 36.09 -16.40 -29.15
N LEU A 91 34.91 -16.56 -28.55
CA LEU A 91 34.65 -17.54 -27.50
C LEU A 91 33.47 -18.40 -27.95
N THR A 92 33.80 -19.61 -28.39
CA THR A 92 32.89 -20.69 -28.73
C THR A 92 32.28 -21.25 -27.44
N ALA A 93 30.99 -21.03 -27.23
CA ALA A 93 30.17 -21.83 -26.33
C ALA A 93 28.90 -22.25 -27.09
N THR A 94 28.95 -23.45 -27.65
CA THR A 94 27.80 -24.16 -28.21
C THR A 94 26.98 -24.68 -27.04
N THR A 95 25.85 -24.07 -26.73
CA THR A 95 24.83 -24.69 -25.86
C THR A 95 23.53 -24.78 -26.64
N ALA A 96 23.07 -26.02 -26.80
CA ALA A 96 21.91 -26.38 -27.58
C ALA A 96 20.64 -25.71 -27.06
N LEU A 97 19.94 -25.00 -27.94
CA LEU A 97 18.61 -24.49 -27.69
C LEU A 97 17.61 -25.63 -27.96
N THR A 98 17.26 -26.38 -26.92
CA THR A 98 16.15 -27.34 -26.97
C THR A 98 14.89 -26.58 -26.60
N ALA A 99 14.14 -26.14 -27.61
CA ALA A 99 12.83 -25.54 -27.43
C ALA A 99 11.81 -26.64 -27.11
N THR A 100 11.62 -26.94 -25.83
CA THR A 100 10.48 -27.72 -25.35
C THR A 100 9.30 -26.76 -25.18
N GLY A 101 8.30 -26.87 -26.05
CA GLY A 101 7.04 -26.15 -25.90
C GLY A 101 6.33 -26.58 -24.62
N ALA A 102 6.35 -25.72 -23.61
CA ALA A 102 5.53 -25.84 -22.42
C ALA A 102 4.33 -24.91 -22.56
N ALA A 103 3.14 -25.47 -22.33
CA ALA A 103 1.88 -24.76 -22.22
C ALA A 103 2.00 -23.59 -21.22
N GLY A 104 1.16 -22.56 -21.41
CA GLY A 104 1.10 -21.37 -20.56
C GLY A 104 1.02 -21.72 -19.08
N GLN A 105 2.17 -21.66 -18.42
CA GLN A 105 2.28 -21.70 -16.98
C GLN A 105 2.13 -20.25 -16.54
N LEU A 106 1.05 -19.97 -15.81
CA LEU A 106 0.96 -18.78 -14.97
C LEU A 106 2.31 -18.63 -14.27
N LEU A 107 2.96 -17.47 -14.41
CA LEU A 107 4.16 -17.19 -13.63
C LEU A 107 3.83 -17.53 -12.18
N PRO A 108 4.62 -18.39 -11.51
CA PRO A 108 4.49 -18.56 -10.07
C PRO A 108 4.70 -17.19 -9.44
N GLU A 109 3.76 -16.78 -8.62
CA GLU A 109 3.96 -15.70 -7.66
C GLU A 109 5.28 -15.99 -6.92
N PRO A 110 6.26 -15.07 -6.88
CA PRO A 110 7.48 -15.30 -6.14
C PRO A 110 7.11 -15.50 -4.67
N ALA A 111 7.17 -16.75 -4.22
CA ALA A 111 6.84 -17.09 -2.84
C ALA A 111 7.81 -16.37 -1.90
N ALA A 112 7.26 -15.60 -0.96
CA ALA A 112 8.04 -15.03 0.13
C ALA A 112 8.76 -16.15 0.89
N THR A 113 9.97 -15.86 1.37
CA THR A 113 10.69 -16.78 2.27
C THR A 113 9.93 -16.91 3.59
N ALA A 114 10.11 -18.04 4.30
CA ALA A 114 9.42 -18.26 5.58
C ALA A 114 9.66 -17.12 6.59
N ASP A 115 10.86 -16.54 6.60
CA ASP A 115 11.21 -15.41 7.46
C ASP A 115 10.46 -14.12 7.07
N ALA A 116 10.26 -13.88 5.76
CA ALA A 116 9.47 -12.76 5.29
C ALA A 116 7.98 -12.92 5.64
N THR A 117 7.45 -14.14 5.57
CA THR A 117 6.05 -14.42 5.97
C THR A 117 5.83 -14.21 7.47
N ALA A 118 6.76 -14.64 8.31
CA ALA A 118 6.67 -14.42 9.76
C ALA A 118 6.71 -12.92 10.11
N LEU A 119 7.59 -12.17 9.44
CA LEU A 119 7.65 -10.72 9.59
C LEU A 119 6.38 -10.04 9.06
N ASP A 120 5.81 -10.51 7.96
CA ASP A 120 4.55 -9.96 7.44
C ASP A 120 3.39 -10.17 8.43
N GLU A 121 3.34 -11.33 9.09
CA GLU A 121 2.33 -11.63 10.10
C GLU A 121 2.44 -10.69 11.31
N GLU A 122 3.65 -10.40 11.78
CA GLU A 122 3.90 -9.44 12.87
C GLU A 122 3.39 -8.03 12.53
N TYR A 123 3.49 -7.63 11.25
CA TYR A 123 3.11 -6.30 10.78
C TYR A 123 1.78 -6.26 10.03
N SER A 124 0.93 -7.27 10.22
CA SER A 124 -0.36 -7.43 9.53
C SER A 124 -1.49 -6.49 10.01
N GLY A 125 -1.19 -5.57 10.94
CA GLY A 125 -2.13 -4.54 11.37
C GLY A 125 -2.38 -3.48 10.30
N ILE A 126 -3.61 -2.98 10.23
CA ILE A 126 -3.95 -1.81 9.41
C ILE A 126 -3.27 -0.57 10.03
N LEU A 127 -2.61 0.25 9.20
CA LEU A 127 -1.93 1.46 9.67
C LEU A 127 -2.90 2.64 9.76
N GLU A 128 -3.13 3.13 10.98
CA GLU A 128 -4.07 4.20 11.31
C GLU A 128 -3.55 5.07 12.47
N GLY A 129 -4.15 6.25 12.66
CA GLY A 129 -3.79 7.17 13.74
C GLY A 129 -2.39 7.76 13.57
N THR A 130 -1.62 7.81 14.65
CA THR A 130 -0.24 8.32 14.63
C THR A 130 0.65 7.24 14.04
N ILE A 131 1.41 7.53 12.99
CA ILE A 131 2.24 6.53 12.31
C ILE A 131 3.71 6.83 12.54
N LEU A 132 4.46 5.80 12.89
CA LEU A 132 5.91 5.83 13.00
C LEU A 132 6.52 4.87 11.98
N ALA A 133 7.23 5.39 10.97
CA ALA A 133 7.88 4.59 9.95
C ALA A 133 9.39 4.50 10.21
N ASN A 134 9.93 3.28 10.20
CA ASN A 134 11.37 3.06 10.16
C ASN A 134 11.84 3.06 8.70
N ARG A 135 12.59 4.09 8.29
CA ARG A 135 13.15 4.20 6.93
C ARG A 135 14.58 3.67 6.85
N THR A 136 15.06 3.06 7.93
CA THR A 136 16.42 2.53 8.03
C THR A 136 16.43 1.01 7.86
N ASP A 137 17.62 0.47 7.61
CA ASP A 137 17.91 -0.96 7.59
C ASP A 137 18.20 -1.53 9.00
N ALA A 138 18.21 -0.68 10.02
CA ALA A 138 18.40 -1.05 11.42
C ALA A 138 17.05 -1.31 12.11
N GLN A 139 17.02 -2.21 13.09
CA GLN A 139 15.86 -2.34 13.98
C GLN A 139 15.83 -1.14 14.93
N VAL A 140 14.68 -0.48 15.04
CA VAL A 140 14.50 0.70 15.89
C VAL A 140 13.85 0.31 17.21
N ARG A 141 14.26 0.92 18.31
CA ARG A 141 13.58 0.80 19.62
C ARG A 141 13.19 2.17 20.16
N PHE A 142 11.99 2.31 20.69
CA PHE A 142 11.53 3.55 21.32
C PHE A 142 10.59 3.28 22.49
N PHE A 143 10.40 4.30 23.32
CA PHE A 143 9.49 4.27 24.47
C PHE A 143 8.49 5.42 24.39
N VAL A 144 7.20 5.13 24.50
CA VAL A 144 6.13 6.12 24.49
C VAL A 144 4.98 5.62 25.38
N GLU A 145 4.37 6.53 26.16
CA GLU A 145 3.22 6.23 27.03
C GLU A 145 3.39 5.01 27.96
N GLY A 146 4.60 4.78 28.47
CA GLY A 146 4.85 3.67 29.41
C GLY A 146 5.13 2.32 28.75
N GLN A 147 5.19 2.27 27.41
CA GLN A 147 5.44 1.04 26.65
C GLN A 147 6.69 1.19 25.79
N THR A 148 7.42 0.09 25.64
CA THR A 148 8.56 -0.02 24.73
C THR A 148 8.11 -0.73 23.47
N TYR A 149 8.52 -0.20 22.33
CA TYR A 149 8.21 -0.73 21.01
C TYR A 149 9.50 -0.95 20.24
N GLU A 150 9.47 -1.93 19.35
CA GLU A 150 10.52 -2.16 18.37
C GLU A 150 9.90 -2.19 16.97
N ILE A 151 10.57 -1.57 16.00
CA ILE A 151 10.15 -1.57 14.59
C ILE A 151 11.25 -2.22 13.77
N ALA A 152 10.89 -3.27 13.05
CA ALA A 152 11.77 -3.94 12.11
C ALA A 152 12.26 -2.98 11.00
N PRO A 153 13.37 -3.29 10.33
CA PRO A 153 13.83 -2.52 9.18
C PRO A 153 12.73 -2.32 8.13
N LEU A 154 12.61 -1.10 7.61
CA LEU A 154 11.68 -0.76 6.51
C LEU A 154 10.21 -1.16 6.80
N ARG A 155 9.79 -1.03 8.06
CA ARG A 155 8.41 -1.25 8.54
C ARG A 155 7.90 -0.02 9.28
N ALA A 156 6.61 0.01 9.55
CA ALA A 156 5.95 1.08 10.28
C ALA A 156 4.97 0.50 11.31
N LEU A 157 4.60 1.31 12.29
CA LEU A 157 3.61 0.98 13.30
C LEU A 157 2.61 2.12 13.50
N SER A 158 1.40 1.74 13.88
CA SER A 158 0.37 2.63 14.41
C SER A 158 0.56 2.83 15.91
N LEU A 159 0.40 4.07 16.37
CA LEU A 159 0.40 4.44 17.78
C LEU A 159 -0.93 5.13 18.12
N GLU A 160 -1.66 4.53 19.05
CA GLU A 160 -2.85 5.13 19.64
C GLU A 160 -2.44 6.04 20.79
N LEU A 161 -2.32 7.34 20.52
CA LEU A 161 -2.00 8.32 21.55
C LEU A 161 -3.27 8.70 22.33
N PRO A 162 -3.31 8.50 23.66
CA PRO A 162 -4.49 8.82 24.47
C PRO A 162 -4.72 10.34 24.64
N ARG A 163 -3.73 11.15 24.23
CA ARG A 163 -3.71 12.61 24.36
C ARG A 163 -3.31 13.24 23.03
N GLU A 164 -3.59 14.53 22.88
CA GLU A 164 -3.20 15.30 21.68
C GLU A 164 -1.69 15.31 21.44
N THR A 165 -0.89 15.22 22.50
CA THR A 165 0.58 15.19 22.43
C THR A 165 1.15 14.15 23.38
N ALA A 166 2.21 13.47 22.96
CA ALA A 166 2.97 12.52 23.76
C ALA A 166 4.47 12.72 23.56
N VAL A 167 5.28 12.28 24.52
CA VAL A 167 6.75 12.28 24.37
C VAL A 167 7.19 10.86 24.02
N LEU A 168 7.82 10.71 22.85
CA LEU A 168 8.50 9.49 22.44
C LEU A 168 9.98 9.63 22.76
N ASN A 169 10.58 8.63 23.40
CA ASN A 169 12.02 8.56 23.60
C ASN A 169 12.57 7.52 22.62
N LEU A 170 13.30 7.97 21.61
CA LEU A 170 13.92 7.12 20.59
C LEU A 170 15.28 6.68 21.09
N PHE A 171 15.59 5.38 20.99
CA PHE A 171 16.96 4.93 21.15
C PHE A 171 17.73 5.26 19.87
N ASN A 172 18.78 6.09 19.96
CA ASN A 172 19.50 6.59 18.77
C ASN A 172 20.38 5.52 18.10
N CYS A 173 20.41 4.31 18.62
CA CYS A 173 21.17 3.18 18.10
C CYS A 173 20.22 2.05 17.68
N GLU A 174 20.74 1.09 16.92
CA GLU A 174 20.02 -0.14 16.63
C GLU A 174 19.55 -0.85 17.92
N ALA A 175 18.34 -1.40 17.90
CA ALA A 175 17.68 -2.02 19.04
C ALA A 175 18.50 -3.13 19.72
N SER A 176 19.34 -3.83 18.95
CA SER A 176 20.23 -4.90 19.42
C SER A 176 21.36 -4.39 20.32
N LYS A 177 21.68 -3.09 20.29
CA LYS A 177 22.71 -2.47 21.14
C LYS A 177 22.22 -2.18 22.56
N SER A 178 23.19 -2.09 23.47
CA SER A 178 23.00 -1.75 24.86
C SER A 178 23.03 -0.23 25.06
N ASP A 179 22.34 0.27 26.08
CA ASP A 179 22.43 1.67 26.53
C ASP A 179 23.79 2.00 27.17
N ALA A 180 24.57 1.00 27.55
CA ALA A 180 25.93 1.14 28.04
C ALA A 180 26.97 1.32 26.90
N ASP A 181 26.57 1.08 25.65
CA ASP A 181 27.47 1.21 24.51
C ASP A 181 27.79 2.69 24.24
N ALA A 182 29.05 2.98 23.89
CA ALA A 182 29.51 4.34 23.69
C ALA A 182 28.74 5.01 22.54
N GLY A 183 28.18 6.19 22.79
CA GLY A 183 27.42 6.95 21.79
C GLY A 183 25.94 6.57 21.68
N CYS A 184 25.49 5.53 22.39
CA CYS A 184 24.08 5.18 22.47
C CYS A 184 23.38 5.88 23.63
N PHE A 185 22.24 6.50 23.36
CA PHE A 185 21.41 7.23 24.31
C PHE A 185 19.95 7.29 23.85
N TRP A 186 19.10 7.78 24.75
CA TRP A 186 17.68 7.99 24.47
C TRP A 186 17.43 9.47 24.17
N ASP A 187 16.82 9.75 23.03
CA ASP A 187 16.55 11.09 22.52
C ASP A 187 15.04 11.38 22.54
N PRO A 188 14.57 12.42 23.25
CA PRO A 188 13.13 12.70 23.37
C PRO A 188 12.60 13.54 22.19
N TYR A 189 11.46 13.12 21.66
CA TYR A 189 10.71 13.77 20.60
C TYR A 189 9.26 14.02 21.03
N LEU A 190 8.71 15.15 20.60
CA LEU A 190 7.30 15.47 20.80
C LEU A 190 6.48 14.93 19.63
N LEU A 191 5.52 14.06 19.91
CA LEU A 191 4.55 13.58 18.95
C LEU A 191 3.21 14.30 19.12
N THR A 192 2.51 14.50 18.02
CA THR A 192 1.09 14.89 17.99
C THR A 192 0.23 13.72 17.57
N ARG A 193 -0.99 13.64 18.12
CA ARG A 193 -1.99 12.64 17.69
C ARG A 193 -2.26 12.80 16.19
N ASP A 194 -2.36 11.67 15.51
CA ASP A 194 -2.57 11.57 14.06
C ASP A 194 -1.40 12.13 13.22
N GLY A 195 -0.25 12.38 13.86
CA GLY A 195 0.98 12.78 13.19
C GLY A 195 1.63 11.62 12.42
N PHE A 196 2.45 11.97 11.42
CA PHE A 196 3.22 10.99 10.67
C PHE A 196 4.71 11.30 10.77
N TYR A 197 5.46 10.36 11.34
CA TYR A 197 6.87 10.49 11.67
C TYR A 197 7.68 9.38 11.03
N GLU A 198 8.95 9.66 10.76
CA GLU A 198 9.90 8.72 10.21
C GLU A 198 11.23 8.74 10.95
N VAL A 199 11.79 7.55 11.16
CA VAL A 199 13.13 7.34 11.69
C VAL A 199 14.09 7.22 10.53
N ILE A 200 15.09 8.09 10.54
CA ILE A 200 16.12 8.18 9.50
C ILE A 200 17.51 7.98 10.10
N ILE A 201 18.49 7.73 9.24
CA ILE A 201 19.90 7.76 9.63
C ILE A 201 20.34 9.23 9.63
N GLY A 202 20.59 9.78 10.81
CA GLY A 202 21.00 11.18 11.02
C GLY A 202 22.47 11.48 10.67
N GLN A 203 23.12 10.61 9.90
CA GLN A 203 24.55 10.71 9.65
C GLN A 203 24.91 11.45 8.36
N GLU A 204 25.13 12.75 8.50
CA GLU A 204 25.95 13.56 7.58
C GLU A 204 27.32 13.91 8.20
N LEU A 205 27.68 13.32 9.35
CA LEU A 205 28.79 13.78 10.21
C LEU A 205 29.89 12.74 10.56
N GLY A 206 29.83 11.51 10.02
CA GLY A 206 30.99 10.60 10.01
C GLY A 206 31.27 9.73 11.25
N ASP A 207 30.27 9.43 12.10
CA ASP A 207 30.39 8.48 13.24
C ASP A 207 29.55 7.19 13.03
N GLU A 208 29.25 6.42 14.07
CA GLU A 208 28.48 5.15 14.08
C GLU A 208 26.95 5.40 14.14
N ILE A 209 26.13 4.69 13.34
CA ILE A 209 24.69 4.93 13.04
C ILE A 209 23.96 5.67 14.16
N SER A 210 23.65 6.95 13.94
CA SER A 210 22.79 7.75 14.82
C SER A 210 21.41 7.85 14.19
N LEU A 211 20.45 7.13 14.74
CA LEU A 211 19.04 7.22 14.37
C LEU A 211 18.45 8.53 14.90
N ALA A 212 17.63 9.17 14.09
CA ALA A 212 16.92 10.39 14.46
C ALA A 212 15.46 10.29 14.02
N LEU A 213 14.57 10.96 14.75
CA LEU A 213 13.16 11.07 14.39
C LEU A 213 12.86 12.43 13.76
N GLN A 214 12.07 12.43 12.70
CA GLN A 214 11.52 13.64 12.11
C GLN A 214 10.05 13.44 11.70
N GLU A 215 9.35 14.54 11.43
CA GLU A 215 8.09 14.48 10.69
C GLU A 215 8.35 13.98 9.27
N ALA A 216 7.47 13.11 8.77
CA ALA A 216 7.65 12.50 7.47
C ALA A 216 7.61 13.55 6.36
N GLY A 217 8.61 13.50 5.48
CA GLY A 217 8.78 14.44 4.38
C GLY A 217 8.08 14.03 3.09
N ALA A 218 8.00 14.97 2.15
CA ALA A 218 7.62 14.66 0.77
C ALA A 218 8.72 13.84 0.09
N PRO A 219 8.36 12.85 -0.74
CA PRO A 219 9.30 12.15 -1.60
C PRO A 219 10.02 13.10 -2.58
N PRO A 220 11.18 12.69 -3.12
CA PRO A 220 11.80 13.38 -4.24
C PRO A 220 10.83 13.54 -5.42
N SER A 221 10.93 14.66 -6.14
CA SER A 221 10.02 15.00 -7.24
C SER A 221 9.96 13.97 -8.38
N ASN A 222 10.98 13.12 -8.52
CA ASN A 222 11.07 12.04 -9.50
C ASN A 222 10.67 10.67 -8.94
N GLN A 223 9.95 10.64 -7.81
CA GLN A 223 9.52 9.41 -7.16
C GLN A 223 8.07 9.50 -6.68
N ILE A 224 7.45 8.35 -6.49
CA ILE A 224 6.28 8.19 -5.62
C ILE A 224 6.64 7.20 -4.52
N TRP A 225 6.15 7.44 -3.32
CA TRP A 225 6.27 6.50 -2.21
C TRP A 225 4.91 5.90 -1.90
N ILE A 226 4.83 4.58 -1.78
CA ILE A 226 3.58 3.85 -1.49
C ILE A 226 3.78 3.07 -0.19
N GLN A 227 3.14 3.51 0.90
CA GLN A 227 3.11 2.76 2.15
C GLN A 227 1.92 1.81 2.18
N ASN A 228 2.18 0.54 2.41
CA ASN A 228 1.11 -0.43 2.58
C ASN A 228 0.47 -0.30 3.96
N ARG A 229 -0.80 0.11 3.98
CA ARG A 229 -1.61 0.25 5.20
C ARG A 229 -2.70 -0.81 5.30
N THR A 230 -2.74 -1.80 4.39
CA THR A 230 -3.83 -2.78 4.34
C THR A 230 -3.71 -3.90 5.37
N GLY A 231 -2.51 -4.10 5.93
CA GLY A 231 -2.22 -5.23 6.82
C GLY A 231 -1.95 -6.55 6.10
N GLU A 232 -1.97 -6.57 4.77
CA GLU A 232 -1.63 -7.75 3.97
C GLU A 232 -0.55 -7.39 2.95
N ARG A 233 0.17 -8.38 2.42
CA ARG A 233 1.06 -8.16 1.28
C ARG A 233 0.22 -7.89 0.04
N GLU A 234 0.51 -6.79 -0.65
CA GLU A 234 -0.25 -6.36 -1.81
C GLU A 234 0.68 -6.13 -3.02
N SER A 235 0.15 -6.40 -4.21
CA SER A 235 0.84 -6.15 -5.47
C SER A 235 0.29 -4.88 -6.13
N VAL A 236 1.17 -4.02 -6.63
CA VAL A 236 0.82 -2.83 -7.43
C VAL A 236 1.60 -2.83 -8.73
N ILE A 237 1.02 -2.31 -9.82
CA ILE A 237 1.73 -2.19 -11.10
C ILE A 237 2.00 -0.72 -11.42
N VAL A 238 3.26 -0.37 -11.60
CA VAL A 238 3.68 0.99 -11.99
C VAL A 238 4.62 0.87 -13.17
N ASN A 239 4.43 1.67 -14.23
CA ASN A 239 5.27 1.61 -15.43
C ASN A 239 5.42 0.20 -16.04
N ASN A 240 4.33 -0.59 -16.05
CA ASN A 240 4.32 -1.99 -16.49
C ASN A 240 5.20 -2.97 -15.68
N GLU A 241 5.69 -2.56 -14.53
CA GLU A 241 6.42 -3.39 -13.57
C GLU A 241 5.57 -3.68 -12.34
N VAL A 242 5.64 -4.92 -11.84
CA VAL A 242 4.90 -5.36 -10.65
C VAL A 242 5.79 -5.17 -9.43
N PHE A 243 5.27 -4.48 -8.43
CA PHE A 243 5.90 -4.25 -7.13
C PHE A 243 5.11 -4.95 -6.04
N GLU A 244 5.79 -5.78 -5.26
CA GLU A 244 5.26 -6.41 -4.05
C GLU A 244 5.51 -5.50 -2.85
N VAL A 245 4.44 -5.03 -2.21
CA VAL A 245 4.52 -4.14 -1.06
C VAL A 245 4.14 -4.94 0.19
N ALA A 246 5.14 -5.25 1.02
CA ALA A 246 4.93 -5.94 2.29
C ALA A 246 4.04 -5.12 3.24
N PRO A 247 3.29 -5.73 4.15
CA PRO A 247 2.46 -4.98 5.10
C PRO A 247 3.32 -4.03 5.94
N SER A 248 2.79 -2.84 6.20
CA SER A 248 3.45 -1.75 6.91
C SER A 248 4.79 -1.27 6.31
N SER A 249 5.15 -1.71 5.11
CA SER A 249 6.36 -1.26 4.41
C SER A 249 6.08 -0.11 3.44
N VAL A 250 7.14 0.51 2.95
CA VAL A 250 7.08 1.58 1.94
C VAL A 250 7.83 1.13 0.70
N GLN A 251 7.17 1.21 -0.46
CA GLN A 251 7.83 1.05 -1.74
C GLN A 251 8.14 2.41 -2.34
N GLU A 252 9.42 2.64 -2.65
CA GLU A 252 9.89 3.82 -3.36
C GLU A 252 10.00 3.49 -4.85
N ILE A 253 9.33 4.27 -5.69
CA ILE A 253 9.22 3.98 -7.12
C ILE A 253 9.64 5.22 -7.90
N ALA A 254 10.65 5.07 -8.73
CA ALA A 254 11.10 6.12 -9.64
C ALA A 254 10.07 6.34 -10.75
N VAL A 255 9.75 7.60 -11.02
CA VAL A 255 8.78 8.02 -12.04
C VAL A 255 9.30 9.21 -12.83
N ASN A 256 8.79 9.40 -14.05
CA ASN A 256 9.06 10.61 -14.81
C ASN A 256 8.07 11.72 -14.37
N PRO A 257 8.53 12.84 -13.77
CA PRO A 257 7.65 13.91 -13.32
C PRO A 257 6.94 14.66 -14.46
N GLU A 258 7.40 14.52 -15.70
CA GLU A 258 6.83 15.22 -16.86
C GLU A 258 5.62 14.51 -17.48
N VAL A 259 5.33 13.26 -17.06
CA VAL A 259 4.27 12.43 -17.64
C VAL A 259 3.30 11.99 -16.54
N PRO A 260 1.98 11.92 -16.80
CA PRO A 260 1.03 11.38 -15.84
C PRO A 260 1.43 9.97 -15.39
N VAL A 261 1.46 9.74 -14.08
CA VAL A 261 1.78 8.44 -13.51
C VAL A 261 0.48 7.66 -13.30
N ILE A 262 0.45 6.42 -13.77
CA ILE A 262 -0.68 5.51 -13.59
C ILE A 262 -0.20 4.32 -12.77
N VAL A 263 -0.89 4.06 -11.66
CA VAL A 263 -0.72 2.86 -10.85
C VAL A 263 -1.91 1.95 -11.08
N GLN A 264 -1.67 0.69 -11.45
CA GLN A 264 -2.75 -0.31 -11.50
C GLN A 264 -2.88 -0.96 -10.12
N LEU A 265 -4.10 -0.97 -9.61
CA LEU A 265 -4.46 -1.48 -8.30
C LEU A 265 -5.47 -2.61 -8.44
N ARG A 266 -5.39 -3.62 -7.57
CA ARG A 266 -6.27 -4.78 -7.63
C ARG A 266 -7.68 -4.42 -7.14
N SER A 267 -8.69 -4.84 -7.89
CA SER A 267 -10.11 -4.72 -7.54
C SER A 267 -10.79 -6.07 -7.73
N CYS A 268 -11.44 -6.59 -6.71
CA CYS A 268 -12.01 -7.92 -6.68
C CYS A 268 -13.50 -7.90 -6.33
N ILE A 269 -14.30 -8.65 -7.08
CA ILE A 269 -15.66 -9.01 -6.67
C ILE A 269 -15.58 -10.36 -5.97
N VAL A 270 -16.07 -10.42 -4.73
CA VAL A 270 -16.11 -11.59 -3.87
C VAL A 270 -17.56 -12.03 -3.70
N ALA A 271 -17.82 -13.32 -3.89
CA ALA A 271 -19.12 -13.96 -3.69
C ALA A 271 -18.93 -15.30 -2.99
N GLY A 272 -19.13 -15.33 -1.68
CA GLY A 272 -18.83 -16.52 -0.87
C GLY A 272 -17.34 -16.87 -0.93
N THR A 273 -17.00 -18.04 -1.47
CA THR A 273 -15.61 -18.52 -1.62
C THR A 273 -14.99 -18.20 -2.98
N GLN A 274 -15.75 -17.59 -3.89
CA GLN A 274 -15.26 -17.22 -5.22
C GLN A 274 -14.84 -15.75 -5.24
N SER A 275 -13.72 -15.47 -5.92
CA SER A 275 -13.27 -14.10 -6.20
C SER A 275 -12.84 -13.97 -7.66
N ILE A 276 -13.19 -12.85 -8.27
CA ILE A 276 -12.74 -12.45 -9.60
C ILE A 276 -12.11 -11.07 -9.45
N CYS A 277 -10.87 -10.92 -9.90
CA CYS A 277 -10.12 -9.69 -9.74
C CYS A 277 -9.69 -9.12 -11.10
N GLU A 278 -9.69 -7.80 -11.16
CA GLU A 278 -9.16 -7.02 -12.27
C GLU A 278 -8.19 -5.96 -11.75
N TRP A 279 -7.39 -5.43 -12.66
CA TRP A 279 -6.49 -4.32 -12.41
C TRP A 279 -7.15 -3.02 -12.84
N ALA A 280 -7.34 -2.10 -11.91
CA ALA A 280 -7.95 -0.80 -12.14
C ALA A 280 -6.90 0.31 -12.11
N PRO A 281 -6.85 1.19 -13.14
CA PRO A 281 -5.89 2.28 -13.17
C PRO A 281 -6.32 3.40 -12.23
N GLN A 282 -5.36 3.89 -11.44
CA GLN A 282 -5.48 5.11 -10.65
C GLN A 282 -4.37 6.09 -11.07
N GLY A 283 -4.76 7.33 -11.41
CA GLY A 283 -3.81 8.41 -11.67
C GLY A 283 -3.21 8.93 -10.37
N VAL A 284 -1.89 9.15 -10.38
CA VAL A 284 -1.13 9.70 -9.25
C VAL A 284 -0.14 10.77 -9.73
N GLU A 285 0.39 11.54 -8.79
CA GLU A 285 1.32 12.64 -9.02
C GLU A 285 2.70 12.28 -8.48
N ALA A 286 3.76 12.70 -9.18
CA ALA A 286 5.12 12.53 -8.72
C ALA A 286 5.43 13.47 -7.54
N GLY A 287 6.33 13.06 -6.66
CA GLY A 287 6.66 13.75 -5.40
C GLY A 287 5.61 13.55 -4.29
N TYR A 288 4.66 12.63 -4.45
CA TYR A 288 3.64 12.37 -3.44
C TYR A 288 3.92 11.10 -2.65
N TYR A 289 3.63 11.18 -1.36
CA TYR A 289 3.54 10.03 -0.47
C TYR A 289 2.09 9.53 -0.46
N TYR A 290 1.88 8.29 -0.87
CA TYR A 290 0.59 7.60 -0.83
C TYR A 290 0.53 6.52 0.26
N GLY A 291 -0.65 6.38 0.86
CA GLY A 291 -1.05 5.20 1.63
C GLY A 291 -1.90 4.28 0.76
N LEU A 292 -1.48 3.03 0.61
CA LEU A 292 -2.26 1.97 0.00
C LEU A 292 -3.27 1.45 1.02
N VAL A 293 -4.56 1.56 0.69
CA VAL A 293 -5.68 1.20 1.56
C VAL A 293 -6.59 0.20 0.88
N ARG A 294 -7.31 -0.56 1.69
CA ARG A 294 -8.40 -1.43 1.25
C ARG A 294 -9.72 -0.69 1.36
N ASN A 295 -10.51 -0.73 0.29
CA ASN A 295 -11.85 -0.17 0.23
C ASN A 295 -12.84 -1.28 -0.03
N ASP A 296 -13.72 -1.52 0.94
CA ASP A 296 -14.76 -2.52 0.86
C ASP A 296 -16.12 -1.88 0.63
N SER A 297 -16.87 -2.43 -0.31
CA SER A 297 -18.24 -1.99 -0.59
C SER A 297 -19.17 -3.18 -0.77
N ALA A 298 -20.31 -3.12 -0.10
CA ALA A 298 -21.33 -4.16 -0.21
C ALA A 298 -22.02 -4.09 -1.58
N GLY A 299 -21.99 -5.21 -2.29
CA GLY A 299 -22.74 -5.42 -3.52
C GLY A 299 -24.12 -6.04 -3.29
N PRO A 300 -24.91 -6.22 -4.36
CA PRO A 300 -26.16 -6.95 -4.30
C PRO A 300 -25.94 -8.45 -4.01
N ASN A 301 -26.97 -9.14 -3.50
CA ASN A 301 -26.98 -10.61 -3.34
C ASN A 301 -25.82 -11.20 -2.52
N GLY A 302 -25.34 -10.48 -1.51
CA GLY A 302 -24.24 -10.95 -0.66
C GLY A 302 -22.87 -10.92 -1.33
N THR A 303 -22.74 -10.24 -2.47
CA THR A 303 -21.44 -9.94 -3.09
C THR A 303 -20.78 -8.76 -2.38
N GLN A 304 -19.45 -8.72 -2.42
CA GLN A 304 -18.63 -7.63 -1.92
C GLN A 304 -17.65 -7.22 -3.01
N LEU A 305 -17.50 -5.91 -3.21
CA LEU A 305 -16.42 -5.37 -4.03
C LEU A 305 -15.33 -4.88 -3.07
N THR A 306 -14.16 -5.52 -3.14
CA THR A 306 -12.97 -5.20 -2.37
C THR A 306 -11.94 -4.66 -3.35
N GLY A 307 -11.55 -3.39 -3.20
CA GLY A 307 -10.57 -2.76 -4.08
C GLY A 307 -9.47 -2.07 -3.30
N LEU A 308 -8.28 -2.09 -3.86
CA LEU A 308 -7.18 -1.26 -3.38
C LEU A 308 -7.32 0.17 -3.90
N GLY A 309 -6.91 1.13 -3.10
CA GLY A 309 -6.86 2.54 -3.47
C GLY A 309 -5.61 3.21 -2.91
N LEU A 310 -5.11 4.22 -3.60
CA LEU A 310 -4.06 5.10 -3.08
C LEU A 310 -4.69 6.38 -2.52
N GLN A 311 -4.41 6.69 -1.26
CA GLN A 311 -4.77 7.95 -0.62
C GLN A 311 -3.52 8.81 -0.47
N GLY A 312 -3.57 10.07 -0.90
CA GLY A 312 -2.48 11.01 -0.66
C GLY A 312 -2.31 11.24 0.85
N VAL A 313 -1.09 11.12 1.34
CA VAL A 313 -0.71 11.33 2.75
C VAL A 313 0.15 12.57 2.88
N ILE A 314 1.13 12.76 2.00
CA ILE A 314 1.98 13.95 1.94
C ILE A 314 2.04 14.41 0.49
N ALA A 315 1.69 15.66 0.26
CA ALA A 315 1.78 16.29 -1.06
C ALA A 315 3.24 16.61 -1.43
N SER A 316 3.49 16.89 -2.70
CA SER A 316 4.81 17.34 -3.17
C SER A 316 5.32 18.63 -2.52
N SER A 317 4.43 19.42 -1.88
CA SER A 317 4.78 20.58 -1.07
C SER A 317 5.34 20.24 0.32
N GLY A 318 5.25 18.97 0.76
CA GLY A 318 5.51 18.55 2.14
C GLY A 318 4.31 18.68 3.07
N GLU A 319 3.15 19.15 2.58
CA GLU A 319 1.96 19.28 3.40
C GLU A 319 1.26 17.93 3.58
N THR A 320 0.88 17.60 4.82
CA THR A 320 0.08 16.42 5.12
C THR A 320 -1.34 16.58 4.57
N ILE A 321 -1.77 15.62 3.76
CA ILE A 321 -3.11 15.58 3.18
C ILE A 321 -4.04 14.86 4.14
N LYS A 322 -5.06 15.55 4.63
CA LYS A 322 -6.10 14.92 5.43
C LYS A 322 -6.96 14.02 4.52
N PRO A 323 -7.21 12.75 4.90
CA PRO A 323 -8.07 11.87 4.10
C PRO A 323 -9.47 12.51 3.95
N PRO A 324 -10.06 12.43 2.74
CA PRO A 324 -11.40 12.95 2.52
C PRO A 324 -12.41 12.20 3.40
N PRO A 325 -13.50 12.87 3.84
CA PRO A 325 -14.57 12.17 4.56
C PRO A 325 -15.11 11.03 3.69
N GLN A 326 -15.04 9.81 4.22
CA GLN A 326 -15.49 8.59 3.54
C GLN A 326 -17.00 8.67 3.28
N ALA A 327 -17.40 8.83 2.02
CA ALA A 327 -18.79 8.76 1.61
C ALA A 327 -19.11 7.32 1.19
N LEU A 328 -20.01 6.64 1.90
CA LEU A 328 -20.47 5.29 1.55
C LEU A 328 -21.40 5.36 0.33
N CYS A 329 -20.84 5.20 -0.86
CA CYS A 329 -21.60 5.07 -2.09
C CYS A 329 -22.08 3.61 -2.25
N ARG A 330 -23.39 3.39 -2.16
CA ARG A 330 -23.98 2.06 -2.41
C ARG A 330 -24.07 1.82 -3.92
N LEU A 331 -23.30 0.86 -4.44
CA LEU A 331 -23.40 0.42 -5.82
C LEU A 331 -24.78 -0.21 -6.07
N ARG A 332 -25.62 0.46 -6.87
CA ARG A 332 -26.88 -0.10 -7.37
C ARG A 332 -26.69 -0.59 -8.80
N VAL A 333 -25.99 -1.71 -8.98
CA VAL A 333 -26.01 -2.43 -10.27
C VAL A 333 -26.97 -3.62 -10.10
N PRO A 334 -28.23 -3.51 -10.56
CA PRO A 334 -29.22 -4.56 -10.38
C PRO A 334 -28.97 -5.80 -11.25
N THR A 335 -28.14 -5.71 -12.28
CA THR A 335 -27.84 -6.80 -13.23
C THR A 335 -26.43 -6.66 -13.80
N LEU A 336 -25.59 -7.69 -13.61
CA LEU A 336 -24.29 -7.83 -14.25
C LEU A 336 -24.52 -8.17 -15.73
N ASN A 337 -24.27 -7.21 -16.62
CA ASN A 337 -24.45 -7.43 -18.06
C ASN A 337 -23.13 -7.95 -18.65
N VAL A 338 -22.88 -9.25 -18.53
CA VAL A 338 -21.73 -9.90 -19.16
C VAL A 338 -21.97 -9.92 -20.67
N ARG A 339 -21.31 -9.03 -21.41
CA ARG A 339 -21.28 -9.13 -22.87
C ARG A 339 -20.26 -10.21 -23.24
N SER A 340 -20.73 -11.45 -23.39
CA SER A 340 -19.98 -12.42 -24.19
C SER A 340 -19.94 -11.90 -25.63
N GLY A 341 -18.75 -11.81 -26.20
CA GLY A 341 -18.60 -11.58 -27.64
C GLY A 341 -19.30 -12.72 -28.42
N PRO A 342 -19.67 -12.50 -29.68
CA PRO A 342 -20.37 -13.49 -30.48
C PRO A 342 -19.47 -14.74 -30.63
N GLY A 343 -19.87 -15.86 -30.02
CA GLY A 343 -19.24 -17.15 -30.29
C GLY A 343 -19.16 -18.17 -29.16
N LEU A 344 -19.52 -17.85 -27.90
CA LEU A 344 -19.47 -18.84 -26.83
C LEU A 344 -20.75 -18.79 -25.97
N GLU A 345 -21.63 -19.76 -26.23
CA GLU A 345 -22.75 -20.11 -25.35
C GLU A 345 -22.17 -20.79 -24.09
N TYR A 346 -21.94 -20.00 -23.04
CA TYR A 346 -21.75 -20.57 -21.71
C TYR A 346 -23.00 -20.28 -20.89
N GLU A 347 -23.60 -21.34 -20.37
CA GLU A 347 -24.60 -21.26 -19.32
C GLU A 347 -23.91 -20.75 -18.04
N ILE A 348 -24.35 -19.60 -17.54
CA ILE A 348 -23.93 -19.08 -16.25
C ILE A 348 -24.98 -19.56 -15.26
N VAL A 349 -24.64 -20.58 -14.46
CA VAL A 349 -25.43 -21.06 -13.31
C VAL A 349 -24.94 -20.37 -12.04
#